data_AF-A0A7V4SRF8-F1
#
_entry.id   AF-A0A7V4SRF8-F1
#
_cell.length_a   1.000
_cell.length_b   1.000
_cell.length_c   1.000
_cell.angle_alpha   90.00
_cell.angle_beta   90.00
_cell.angle_gamma   90.00
#
_symmetry.space_group_name_H-M   'P 1'
#
loop_
_entity.id
_entity.type
_entity.pdbx_description
1 polymer ?
#
loop_
_entity_poly.entity_id
_entity_poly.type
_entity_poly.pdbx_seq_one_letter_code
_entity_poly.pdbx_strand_id
1 'polypeptide(L)'
;MRAEGLAMQAAHAASGKVFPLRRATDRAIWAVVLAFVVLAATYSVVTPLFEAPDELFHYPFVKYLADGHGLPVLDPANPGPWNQEGGQPPFYYALAALVSRWAPSDNLAEITRRNPHASIGVVQPDGNANIVLHTERESFPYHGAALAVHLARLLSVALGAVTVLFTYRLGLEVLPQRPGLALAAAVVVA
;
A
#
# COMPACT_ATOMS: atom_id res chain seq x y z
N MET A 1 -2.87 -56.53 -18.15
CA MET A 1 -3.25 -55.59 -19.23
C MET A 1 -3.99 -54.32 -18.80
N ARG A 2 -4.73 -54.24 -17.68
CA ARG A 2 -5.38 -52.97 -17.24
C ARG A 2 -4.50 -52.01 -16.41
N ALA A 3 -3.41 -52.49 -15.81
CA ALA A 3 -2.53 -51.66 -14.96
C ALA A 3 -1.56 -50.78 -15.77
N GLU A 4 -1.12 -51.24 -16.95
CA GLU A 4 -0.18 -50.48 -17.80
C GLU A 4 -0.83 -49.27 -18.47
N GLY A 5 -2.13 -49.33 -18.75
CA GLY A 5 -2.89 -48.20 -19.33
C GLY A 5 -3.08 -47.03 -18.36
N LEU A 6 -3.20 -47.31 -17.05
CA LEU A 6 -3.32 -46.27 -16.02
C LEU A 6 -1.97 -45.58 -15.74
N ALA A 7 -0.86 -46.32 -15.78
CA ALA A 7 0.48 -45.76 -15.69
C ALA A 7 0.83 -44.88 -16.91
N MET A 8 0.35 -45.25 -18.10
CA MET A 8 0.55 -44.46 -19.32
C MET A 8 -0.28 -43.16 -19.34
N GLN A 9 -1.48 -43.16 -18.73
CA GLN A 9 -2.27 -41.94 -18.52
C GLN A 9 -1.67 -41.01 -17.45
N ALA A 10 -1.12 -41.57 -16.37
CA ALA A 10 -0.41 -40.79 -15.35
C ALA A 10 0.91 -40.19 -15.87
N ALA A 11 1.63 -40.89 -16.74
CA ALA A 11 2.85 -40.39 -17.39
C ALA A 11 2.55 -39.27 -18.41
N HIS A 12 1.38 -39.27 -19.05
CA HIS A 12 0.97 -38.18 -19.95
C HIS A 12 0.55 -36.91 -19.20
N ALA A 13 0.05 -37.03 -17.97
CA ALA A 13 -0.28 -35.91 -17.09
C ALA A 13 0.99 -35.21 -16.52
N ALA A 14 2.14 -35.89 -16.52
CA ALA A 14 3.43 -35.36 -16.05
C ALA A 14 4.33 -34.80 -17.17
N SER A 15 3.85 -34.74 -18.42
CA SER A 15 4.60 -34.13 -19.52
C SER A 15 4.50 -32.61 -19.43
N GLY A 16 5.57 -31.98 -18.93
CA GLY A 16 5.74 -30.54 -18.69
C GLY A 16 5.64 -29.63 -19.93
N LYS A 17 4.50 -29.65 -20.61
CA LYS A 17 4.13 -28.62 -21.59
C LYS A 17 3.53 -27.46 -20.80
N VAL A 18 4.38 -26.56 -20.33
CA VAL A 18 3.93 -25.22 -19.92
C VAL A 18 3.28 -24.62 -21.15
N PHE A 19 1.95 -24.52 -21.16
CA PHE A 19 1.20 -23.96 -22.28
C PHE A 19 1.76 -22.57 -22.61
N PRO A 20 1.88 -22.18 -23.89
CA PRO A 20 2.44 -20.88 -24.28
C PRO A 20 1.72 -19.70 -23.60
N LEU A 21 0.43 -19.85 -23.34
CA LEU A 21 -0.38 -18.91 -22.57
C LEU A 21 0.16 -18.69 -21.14
N ARG A 22 0.62 -19.75 -20.45
CA ARG A 22 1.16 -19.62 -19.08
C ARG A 22 2.46 -18.81 -19.07
N ARG A 23 3.38 -19.09 -19.99
CA ARG A 23 4.63 -18.29 -20.12
C ARG A 23 4.33 -16.82 -20.48
N ALA A 24 3.34 -16.58 -21.32
CA ALA A 24 2.92 -15.22 -21.66
C ALA A 24 2.36 -14.48 -20.43
N THR A 25 1.46 -15.13 -19.66
CA THR A 25 0.90 -14.53 -18.44
C THR A 25 1.95 -14.33 -17.34
N ASP A 26 2.92 -15.25 -17.22
CA ASP A 26 4.03 -15.14 -16.25
C ASP A 26 4.93 -13.93 -16.55
N ARG A 27 5.02 -13.52 -17.82
CA ARG A 27 5.71 -12.28 -18.20
C ARG A 27 4.82 -11.06 -18.05
N ALA A 28 3.55 -11.17 -18.44
CA ALA A 28 2.58 -10.09 -18.38
C ALA A 28 2.34 -9.58 -16.95
N ILE A 29 2.35 -10.46 -15.95
CA ILE A 29 2.18 -10.05 -14.54
C ILE A 29 3.24 -9.03 -14.10
N TRP A 30 4.48 -9.14 -14.59
CA TRP A 30 5.52 -8.17 -14.26
C TRP A 30 5.27 -6.80 -14.89
N ALA A 31 4.68 -6.76 -16.08
CA ALA A 31 4.24 -5.50 -16.69
C ALA A 31 3.09 -4.87 -15.88
N VAL A 32 2.15 -5.68 -15.39
CA VAL A 32 1.04 -5.22 -14.52
C VAL A 32 1.59 -4.68 -13.20
N VAL A 33 2.48 -5.41 -12.53
CA VAL A 33 3.11 -4.97 -11.27
C VAL A 33 3.93 -3.69 -11.48
N LEU A 34 4.67 -3.59 -12.58
CA LEU A 34 5.42 -2.38 -12.90
C LEU A 34 4.49 -1.19 -13.13
N ALA A 35 3.43 -1.36 -13.91
CA ALA A 35 2.44 -0.31 -14.15
C ALA A 35 1.77 0.13 -12.85
N PHE A 36 1.37 -0.81 -11.99
CA PHE A 36 0.84 -0.55 -10.65
C PHE A 36 1.83 0.28 -9.82
N VAL A 37 3.08 -0.16 -9.69
CA VAL A 37 4.10 0.54 -8.89
C VAL A 37 4.34 1.94 -9.40
N VAL A 38 4.45 2.13 -10.72
CA VAL A 38 4.66 3.46 -11.31
C VAL A 38 3.47 4.38 -11.01
N LEU A 39 2.24 3.92 -11.21
CA LEU A 39 1.04 4.70 -10.94
C LEU A 39 0.90 5.01 -9.45
N ALA A 40 0.99 4.00 -8.58
CA ALA A 40 0.86 4.16 -7.14
C ALA A 40 1.96 5.04 -6.53
N ALA A 41 3.20 4.93 -7.00
CA ALA A 41 4.29 5.82 -6.60
C ALA A 41 4.05 7.26 -7.10
N THR A 42 3.50 7.44 -8.30
CA THR A 42 3.13 8.76 -8.82
C THR A 42 2.06 9.40 -7.94
N TYR A 43 0.98 8.67 -7.61
CA TYR A 43 -0.04 9.14 -6.66
C TYR A 43 0.57 9.45 -5.29
N SER A 44 1.44 8.57 -4.79
CA SER A 44 2.14 8.77 -3.51
C SER A 44 3.00 10.04 -3.48
N VAL A 45 3.47 10.55 -4.61
CA VAL A 45 4.32 11.76 -4.70
C VAL A 45 3.47 13.00 -4.99
N VAL A 46 2.48 12.90 -5.88
CA VAL A 46 1.70 14.04 -6.36
C VAL A 46 0.58 14.42 -5.39
N THR A 47 0.01 13.48 -4.66
CA THR A 47 -0.95 13.78 -3.59
C THR A 47 -0.21 14.47 -2.44
N PRO A 48 -0.55 15.72 -2.06
CA PRO A 48 0.09 16.40 -0.94
C PRO A 48 0.00 15.58 0.35
N LEU A 49 0.94 15.80 1.28
CA LEU A 49 0.97 15.04 2.53
C LEU A 49 -0.28 15.38 3.36
N PHE A 50 -0.91 14.36 3.94
CA PHE A 50 -2.10 14.46 4.79
C PHE A 50 -3.40 14.89 4.12
N GLU A 51 -3.42 15.00 2.79
CA GLU A 51 -4.64 15.18 2.00
C GLU A 51 -5.27 13.85 1.58
N ALA A 52 -4.50 12.75 1.63
CA ALA A 52 -5.06 11.41 1.51
C ALA A 52 -5.96 11.14 2.74
N PRO A 53 -7.15 10.54 2.56
CA PRO A 53 -8.06 10.23 3.67
C PRO A 53 -7.33 9.49 4.81
N ASP A 54 -7.61 9.92 6.04
CA ASP A 54 -7.13 9.33 7.30
C ASP A 54 -5.61 9.31 7.54
N GLU A 55 -4.77 9.68 6.55
CA GLU A 55 -3.31 9.71 6.71
C GLU A 55 -2.86 10.57 7.91
N LEU A 56 -3.59 11.66 8.14
CA LEU A 56 -3.39 12.61 9.24
C LEU A 56 -3.61 12.00 10.63
N PHE A 57 -4.29 10.87 10.71
CA PHE A 57 -4.51 10.11 11.94
C PHE A 57 -3.66 8.83 11.99
N HIS A 58 -3.40 8.20 10.84
CA HIS A 58 -2.55 7.01 10.76
C HIS A 58 -1.08 7.31 11.04
N TYR A 59 -0.52 8.36 10.43
CA TYR A 59 0.91 8.63 10.55
C TYR A 59 1.36 8.99 11.97
N PRO A 60 0.60 9.77 12.78
CA PRO A 60 0.94 9.96 14.18
C PRO A 60 1.09 8.66 14.99
N PHE A 61 0.31 7.62 14.70
CA PHE A 61 0.51 6.30 15.32
C PHE A 61 1.85 5.68 14.86
N VAL A 62 2.17 5.75 13.56
CA VAL A 62 3.49 5.33 13.05
C VAL A 62 4.62 6.04 13.78
N LYS A 63 4.56 7.37 13.91
CA LYS A 63 5.56 8.16 14.64
C LYS A 63 5.66 7.73 16.11
N TYR A 64 4.54 7.56 16.80
CA TYR A 64 4.50 7.15 18.20
C TYR A 64 5.23 5.82 18.44
N LEU A 65 5.06 4.85 17.53
CA LEU A 65 5.81 3.59 17.56
C LEU A 65 7.29 3.78 17.20
N ALA A 66 7.60 4.61 16.20
CA ALA A 66 8.98 4.89 15.78
C ALA A 66 9.80 5.57 16.90
N ASP A 67 9.15 6.42 17.69
CA ASP A 67 9.72 7.11 18.85
C ASP A 67 9.88 6.18 20.07
N GLY A 68 9.37 4.95 20.01
CA GLY A 68 9.58 3.92 21.03
C GLY A 68 8.58 3.94 22.19
N HIS A 69 7.44 4.61 22.04
CA HIS A 69 6.45 4.72 23.11
C HIS A 69 5.56 3.46 23.29
N GLY A 70 5.69 2.47 22.42
CA GLY A 70 4.84 1.28 22.44
C GLY A 70 3.46 1.53 21.84
N LEU A 71 2.46 0.72 22.20
CA LEU A 71 1.10 0.86 21.67
C LEU A 71 0.40 2.09 22.27
N PRO A 72 -0.36 2.85 21.47
CA PRO A 72 -1.17 3.95 21.97
C PRO A 72 -2.27 3.43 22.89
N VAL A 73 -2.65 4.26 23.86
CA VAL A 73 -3.80 3.99 24.74
C VAL A 73 -5.01 4.71 24.15
N LEU A 74 -6.12 3.97 23.99
CA LEU A 74 -7.37 4.54 23.51
C LEU A 74 -8.14 5.16 24.68
N ASP A 75 -8.14 6.49 24.75
CA ASP A 75 -8.87 7.26 25.76
C ASP A 75 -9.86 8.22 25.08
N PRO A 76 -11.18 8.02 25.20
CA PRO A 76 -12.18 8.93 24.63
C PRO A 76 -12.10 10.37 25.17
N ALA A 77 -11.59 10.58 26.38
CA ALA A 77 -11.41 11.91 26.95
C ALA A 77 -10.16 12.62 26.41
N ASN A 78 -9.19 11.86 25.91
CA ASN A 78 -7.97 12.36 25.31
C ASN A 78 -7.52 11.45 24.15
N PRO A 79 -8.16 11.55 22.98
CA PRO A 79 -8.01 10.57 21.90
C PRO A 79 -6.64 10.61 21.20
N GLY A 80 -5.79 11.58 21.56
CA GLY A 80 -4.45 11.74 20.99
C GLY A 80 -4.46 12.14 19.50
N PRO A 81 -3.29 12.25 18.87
CA PRO A 81 -3.19 12.69 17.49
C PRO A 81 -3.69 11.65 16.46
N TRP A 82 -3.79 10.38 16.85
CA TRP A 82 -4.33 9.28 16.03
C TRP A 82 -5.85 9.13 16.12
N ASN A 83 -6.52 9.83 17.04
CA ASN A 83 -7.96 9.71 17.27
C ASN A 83 -8.45 8.24 17.34
N GLN A 84 -9.51 7.90 16.59
CA GLN A 84 -10.05 6.54 16.53
C GLN A 84 -9.05 5.52 15.95
N GLU A 85 -8.05 5.96 15.19
CA GLU A 85 -7.07 5.07 14.56
C GLU A 85 -6.15 4.39 15.58
N GLY A 86 -6.06 4.92 16.80
CA GLY A 86 -5.31 4.28 17.89
C GLY A 86 -5.86 2.90 18.28
N GLY A 87 -7.12 2.61 17.96
CA GLY A 87 -7.74 1.30 18.17
C GLY A 87 -7.45 0.27 17.07
N GLN A 88 -6.80 0.66 15.96
CA GLN A 88 -6.56 -0.25 14.84
C GLN A 88 -5.45 -1.28 15.15
N PRO A 89 -5.48 -2.47 14.49
CA PRO A 89 -4.42 -3.47 14.62
C PRO A 89 -3.03 -2.91 14.25
N PRO A 90 -1.99 -3.18 15.06
CA PRO A 90 -0.73 -2.43 15.00
C PRO A 90 0.24 -2.87 13.90
N PHE A 91 -0.03 -3.97 13.18
CA PHE A 91 0.97 -4.61 12.32
C PHE A 91 1.52 -3.69 11.22
N TYR A 92 0.62 -3.01 10.50
CA TYR A 92 1.03 -2.05 9.47
C TYR A 92 1.84 -0.90 10.08
N TYR A 93 1.37 -0.32 11.18
CA TYR A 93 2.04 0.80 11.85
C TYR A 93 3.44 0.43 12.34
N ALA A 94 3.62 -0.80 12.84
CA ALA A 94 4.92 -1.30 13.27
C ALA A 94 5.91 -1.46 12.10
N LEU A 95 5.45 -1.95 10.94
CA LEU A 95 6.27 -2.02 9.73
C LEU A 95 6.63 -0.62 9.23
N ALA A 96 5.65 0.28 9.16
CA ALA A 96 5.85 1.66 8.75
C ALA A 96 6.84 2.39 9.68
N ALA A 97 6.76 2.15 11.00
CA ALA A 97 7.67 2.69 11.98
C ALA A 97 9.08 2.15 11.76
N LEU A 98 9.24 0.84 11.53
CA LEU A 98 10.53 0.22 11.27
C LEU A 98 11.24 0.82 10.04
N VAL A 99 10.50 1.08 8.96
CA VAL A 99 11.09 1.63 7.72
C VAL A 99 11.30 3.14 7.75
N SER A 100 10.65 3.88 8.66
CA SER A 100 10.71 5.35 8.70
C SER A 100 11.45 5.93 9.91
N ARG A 101 11.68 5.16 10.99
CA ARG A 101 12.29 5.61 12.27
C ARG A 101 13.67 6.28 12.18
N TRP A 102 14.37 6.15 11.06
CA TRP A 102 15.68 6.77 10.86
C TRP A 102 15.58 8.20 10.29
N ALA A 103 14.39 8.62 9.85
CA ALA A 103 14.12 9.98 9.42
C ALA A 103 13.55 10.80 10.62
N PRO A 104 14.23 11.86 11.08
CA PRO A 104 13.84 12.61 12.26
C PRO A 104 12.52 13.37 12.03
N SER A 105 11.43 12.91 12.64
CA SER A 105 10.06 13.38 12.35
C SER A 105 9.50 14.37 13.39
N ASP A 106 10.36 15.04 14.16
CA ASP A 106 9.95 15.95 15.24
C ASP A 106 9.22 17.19 14.74
N ASN A 107 9.45 17.57 13.48
CA ASN A 107 8.76 18.66 12.80
C ASN A 107 7.38 18.25 12.25
N LEU A 108 6.84 17.07 12.59
CA LEU A 108 5.53 16.60 12.11
C LEU A 108 4.43 17.66 12.34
N ALA A 109 4.40 18.29 13.51
CA ALA A 109 3.43 19.33 13.85
C ALA A 109 3.46 20.56 12.92
N GLU A 110 4.58 20.80 12.22
CA GLU A 110 4.72 21.90 11.26
C GLU A 110 4.05 21.60 9.92
N ILE A 111 4.00 20.31 9.52
CA ILE A 111 3.43 19.86 8.24
C ILE A 111 2.02 19.28 8.38
N THR A 112 1.51 19.15 9.61
CA THR A 112 0.14 18.73 9.91
C THR A 112 -0.76 19.88 10.38
N ARG A 113 -0.35 21.14 10.15
CA ARG A 113 -1.13 22.31 10.55
C ARG A 113 -2.43 22.35 9.76
N ARG A 114 -3.57 22.22 10.47
CA ARG A 114 -4.90 22.29 9.85
C ARG A 114 -5.13 23.61 9.16
N ASN A 115 -5.73 23.57 7.98
CA ASN A 115 -6.19 24.76 7.27
C ASN A 115 -7.49 25.27 7.95
N PRO A 116 -7.52 26.51 8.51
CA PRO A 116 -8.71 27.06 9.16
C PRO A 116 -9.89 27.27 8.22
N HIS A 117 -9.63 27.29 6.91
CA HIS A 117 -10.62 27.48 5.85
C HIS A 117 -10.93 26.16 5.12
N ALA A 118 -10.51 25.02 5.67
CA ALA A 118 -10.82 23.71 5.09
C ALA A 118 -12.32 23.43 5.15
N SER A 119 -12.93 23.20 3.99
CA SER A 119 -14.33 22.83 3.86
C SER A 119 -14.46 21.40 3.34
N ILE A 120 -14.03 20.46 4.18
CA ILE A 120 -13.96 19.03 3.83
C ILE A 120 -15.37 18.52 3.52
N GLY A 121 -15.56 17.99 2.31
CA GLY A 121 -16.85 17.45 1.86
C GLY A 121 -17.91 18.50 1.48
N VAL A 122 -17.55 19.79 1.49
CA VAL A 122 -18.46 20.88 1.08
C VAL A 122 -17.86 21.61 -0.12
N VAL A 123 -18.59 21.64 -1.24
CA VAL A 123 -18.15 22.35 -2.45
C VAL A 123 -18.38 23.85 -2.24
N GLN A 124 -17.30 24.57 -1.94
CA GLN A 124 -17.31 26.03 -1.85
C GLN A 124 -16.90 26.70 -3.16
N PRO A 125 -17.35 27.94 -3.44
CA PRO A 125 -16.96 28.68 -4.64
C PRO A 125 -15.46 28.99 -4.76
N ASP A 126 -14.73 29.00 -3.63
CA ASP A 126 -13.29 29.22 -3.59
C ASP A 126 -12.47 27.98 -3.97
N GLY A 127 -13.11 26.81 -4.05
CA GLY A 127 -12.46 25.54 -4.38
C GLY A 127 -11.46 25.04 -3.33
N ASN A 128 -11.47 25.58 -2.11
CA ASN A 128 -10.49 25.20 -1.09
C ASN A 128 -10.78 23.81 -0.52
N ALA A 129 -10.06 22.81 -1.04
CA ALA A 129 -10.17 21.41 -0.63
C ALA A 129 -9.10 20.95 0.37
N ASN A 130 -8.09 21.79 0.66
CA ASN A 130 -6.94 21.38 1.46
C ASN A 130 -7.30 21.25 2.94
N ILE A 131 -7.05 20.08 3.52
CA ILE A 131 -7.20 19.74 4.93
C ILE A 131 -6.10 20.42 5.77
N VAL A 132 -4.88 20.49 5.25
CA VAL A 132 -3.71 21.08 5.92
C VAL A 132 -3.11 22.24 5.13
N LEU A 133 -2.28 23.04 5.80
CA LEU A 133 -1.53 24.13 5.18
C LEU A 133 -0.22 23.57 4.60
N HIS A 134 -0.11 23.60 3.27
CA HIS A 134 1.09 23.11 2.58
C HIS A 134 2.19 24.17 2.50
N THR A 135 3.43 23.73 2.70
CA THR A 135 4.63 24.59 2.61
C THR A 135 5.77 23.92 1.87
N GLU A 136 6.83 24.66 1.56
CA GLU A 136 8.04 24.12 0.91
C GLU A 136 8.74 23.00 1.72
N ARG A 137 8.38 22.81 3.00
CA ARG A 137 8.91 21.70 3.84
C ARG A 137 8.56 20.31 3.32
N GLU A 138 7.50 20.21 2.51
CA GLU A 138 7.06 18.97 1.89
C GLU A 138 7.70 18.75 0.51
N SER A 139 8.48 19.72 0.01
CA SER A 139 9.10 19.65 -1.31
C SER A 139 10.31 18.71 -1.35
N PHE A 140 10.65 18.25 -2.55
CA PHE A 140 11.86 17.46 -2.78
C PHE A 140 13.10 18.39 -2.79
N PRO A 141 14.24 17.98 -2.20
CA PRO A 141 14.52 16.71 -1.54
C PRO A 141 13.84 16.59 -0.17
N TYR A 142 13.20 15.45 0.08
CA TYR A 142 12.44 15.24 1.32
C TYR A 142 13.36 15.12 2.54
N HIS A 143 12.97 15.80 3.62
CA HIS A 143 13.66 15.73 4.91
C HIS A 143 12.66 15.62 6.06
N GLY A 144 13.17 15.16 7.21
CA GLY A 144 12.41 15.03 8.45
C GLY A 144 11.11 14.24 8.32
N ALA A 145 10.01 14.79 8.85
CA ALA A 145 8.70 14.14 8.81
C ALA A 145 8.18 13.88 7.39
N ALA A 146 8.45 14.76 6.42
CA ALA A 146 8.03 14.56 5.02
C ALA A 146 8.67 13.31 4.42
N LEU A 147 9.98 13.13 4.61
CA LEU A 147 10.68 11.91 4.20
C LEU A 147 10.10 10.68 4.88
N ALA A 148 9.86 10.76 6.18
CA ALA A 148 9.35 9.67 6.98
C ALA A 148 7.94 9.21 6.54
N VAL A 149 7.07 10.15 6.15
CA VAL A 149 5.75 9.85 5.56
C VAL A 149 5.88 9.22 4.17
N HIS A 150 6.75 9.75 3.30
CA HIS A 150 6.99 9.15 1.98
C HIS A 150 7.50 7.71 2.07
N LEU A 151 8.36 7.40 3.05
CA LEU A 151 8.81 6.03 3.31
C LEU A 151 7.66 5.10 3.71
N ALA A 152 6.74 5.58 4.56
CA ALA A 152 5.54 4.84 4.94
C ALA A 152 4.60 4.62 3.73
N ARG A 153 4.43 5.64 2.86
CA ARG A 153 3.65 5.49 1.61
C ARG A 153 4.30 4.47 0.66
N LEU A 154 5.62 4.49 0.51
CA LEU A 154 6.35 3.52 -0.33
C LEU A 154 6.21 2.09 0.18
N LEU A 155 6.15 1.89 1.51
CA LEU A 155 5.82 0.59 2.09
C LEU A 155 4.42 0.12 1.64
N SER A 156 3.41 1.00 1.65
CA SER A 156 2.07 0.66 1.15
C SER A 156 2.07 0.30 -0.33
N VAL A 157 2.85 1.01 -1.16
CA VAL A 157 3.03 0.67 -2.59
C VAL A 157 3.67 -0.72 -2.73
N ALA A 158 4.71 -1.03 -1.96
CA ALA A 158 5.35 -2.34 -1.99
C ALA A 158 4.39 -3.47 -1.56
N LEU A 159 3.61 -3.27 -0.50
CA LEU A 159 2.60 -4.24 -0.05
C LEU A 159 1.49 -4.44 -1.09
N GLY A 160 1.05 -3.37 -1.76
CA GLY A 160 0.13 -3.45 -2.89
C GLY A 160 0.69 -4.27 -4.05
N ALA A 161 1.94 -4.05 -4.44
CA ALA A 161 2.60 -4.80 -5.50
C ALA A 161 2.71 -6.29 -5.18
N VAL A 162 3.03 -6.62 -3.93
CA VAL A 162 3.04 -8.01 -3.42
C VAL A 162 1.62 -8.61 -3.47
N THR A 163 0.58 -7.84 -3.16
CA THR A 163 -0.82 -8.28 -3.21
C THR A 163 -1.26 -8.62 -4.64
N VAL A 164 -0.92 -7.77 -5.62
CA VAL A 164 -1.17 -8.03 -7.05
C VAL A 164 -0.47 -9.32 -7.50
N LEU A 165 0.81 -9.48 -7.15
CA LEU A 165 1.57 -10.67 -7.48
C LEU A 165 0.97 -11.94 -6.84
N PHE A 166 0.61 -11.90 -5.56
CA PHE A 166 0.02 -13.06 -4.89
C PHE A 166 -1.39 -13.37 -5.37
N THR A 167 -2.16 -12.38 -5.80
CA THR A 167 -3.46 -12.60 -6.47
C THR A 167 -3.27 -13.44 -7.73
N TYR A 168 -2.27 -13.10 -8.55
CA TYR A 168 -1.92 -13.90 -9.72
C TYR A 168 -1.50 -15.32 -9.35
N ARG A 169 -0.60 -15.48 -8.38
CA ARG A 169 -0.11 -16.79 -7.94
C ARG A 169 -1.22 -17.67 -7.36
N LEU A 170 -2.11 -17.09 -6.55
CA LEU A 170 -3.27 -17.77 -6.02
C LEU A 170 -4.23 -18.19 -7.14
N GLY A 171 -4.45 -17.32 -8.13
CA GLY A 171 -5.26 -17.67 -9.31
C GLY A 171 -4.69 -18.86 -10.09
N LEU A 172 -3.37 -18.96 -10.21
CA LEU A 172 -2.71 -20.12 -10.83
C LEU A 172 -2.83 -21.40 -10.01
N GLU A 173 -2.91 -21.29 -8.68
CA GLU A 173 -3.10 -22.44 -7.79
C GLU A 173 -4.55 -22.95 -7.84
N VAL A 174 -5.53 -22.04 -7.81
CA VAL A 174 -6.96 -22.38 -7.81
C VAL A 174 -7.45 -22.81 -9.20
N LEU A 175 -6.94 -22.19 -10.28
CA LEU A 175 -7.34 -22.49 -11.66
C LEU A 175 -6.11 -22.77 -12.56
N PRO A 176 -5.39 -23.89 -12.36
CA PRO A 176 -4.12 -24.16 -13.05
C PRO A 176 -4.22 -24.22 -14.58
N GLN A 177 -5.39 -24.57 -15.12
CA GLN A 177 -5.61 -24.65 -16.58
C GLN A 177 -6.08 -23.32 -17.19
N ARG A 178 -6.35 -22.26 -16.40
CA ARG A 178 -6.85 -20.97 -16.89
C ARG A 178 -5.96 -19.80 -16.44
N PRO A 179 -4.68 -19.76 -16.87
CA PRO A 179 -3.74 -18.71 -16.45
C PRO A 179 -4.18 -17.29 -16.87
N GLY A 180 -4.99 -17.17 -17.92
CA GLY A 180 -5.58 -15.89 -18.32
C GLY A 180 -6.55 -15.32 -17.29
N LEU A 181 -7.31 -16.16 -16.59
CA LEU A 181 -8.21 -15.71 -15.51
C LEU A 181 -7.43 -15.28 -14.26
N ALA A 182 -6.33 -15.98 -13.95
CA ALA A 182 -5.43 -15.57 -12.88
C ALA A 182 -4.82 -14.18 -13.14
N LEU A 183 -4.38 -13.93 -14.39
CA LEU A 183 -3.88 -12.62 -14.79
C LEU A 183 -4.99 -11.55 -14.74
N ALA A 184 -6.18 -11.86 -15.25
CA ALA A 184 -7.32 -10.93 -15.22
C ALA A 184 -7.69 -10.55 -13.77
N ALA A 185 -7.68 -11.51 -12.84
CA ALA A 185 -7.92 -11.23 -11.42
C ALA A 185 -6.86 -10.27 -10.84
N ALA A 186 -5.58 -10.49 -11.14
CA ALA A 186 -4.52 -9.58 -10.70
C ALA A 186 -4.65 -8.17 -11.31
N VAL A 187 -5.08 -8.06 -12.57
CA VAL A 187 -5.35 -6.77 -13.23
C VAL A 187 -6.53 -6.03 -12.60
N VAL A 188 -7.55 -6.74 -12.12
CA VAL A 188 -8.68 -6.12 -11.42
C VAL A 188 -8.29 -5.63 -10.02
N VAL A 189 -7.33 -6.28 -9.38
CA VAL A 189 -6.82 -5.89 -8.05
C VAL A 189 -5.79 -4.75 -8.13
N ALA A 190 -5.02 -4.69 -9.22
CA ALA A 190 -4.03 -3.64 -9.49
C ALA A 190 -4.71 -2.31 -9.85
#